data_AF-A0A0G2IAD0-F1
#
_entry.id   AF-A0A0G2IAD0-F1
#
_cell.length_a   1.000
_cell.length_b   1.000
_cell.length_c   1.000
_cell.angle_alpha   90.00
_cell.angle_beta   90.00
_cell.angle_gamma   90.00
#
_symmetry.space_group_name_H-M   'P 1'
#
loop_
_entity.id
_entity.type
_entity.pdbx_description
1 polymer ?
#
loop_
_entity_poly.entity_id
_entity_poly.type
_entity_poly.pdbx_seq_one_letter_code
_entity_poly.pdbx_strand_id
1 'polypeptide(L)'
;MAQICTPNYGNNGYVYTVTTQSELDMITTECTTVNGSIIIGANFTGTFSLPNVRNITSQFWAEGRGISPSISTIASVDLPDLEFLGDLFLESRRIVTNFSAPKLKTARLVTMDHAQSVDLRSLEGAESLDIVGNITSLQLDSLKHVRQRCRICNIDTCNQMITPTTSFDLSLPSLETVGRANFVGGLLRNQQLECSQIVKHHWRWNELFIVAIGHIRKHNQYFLSPVELSE
;
A
#
# COMPACT_ATOMS: atom_id res chain seq x y z
N MET A 1 12.77 27.58 1.61
CA MET A 1 11.44 28.04 2.07
C MET A 1 10.44 26.99 1.64
N ALA A 2 9.44 26.64 2.46
CA ALA A 2 8.41 25.71 2.03
C ALA A 2 7.48 26.42 1.05
N GLN A 3 7.58 26.08 -0.24
CA GLN A 3 6.73 26.65 -1.29
C GLN A 3 5.56 25.71 -1.55
N ILE A 4 4.35 26.29 -1.53
CA ILE A 4 3.09 25.61 -1.78
C ILE A 4 2.72 25.83 -3.24
N CYS A 5 2.54 24.75 -3.99
CA CYS A 5 2.11 24.79 -5.37
C CYS A 5 0.68 24.27 -5.47
N THR A 6 -0.18 25.06 -6.10
CA THR A 6 -1.56 24.67 -6.38
C THR A 6 -1.69 24.47 -7.88
N PRO A 7 -1.98 23.26 -8.37
CA PRO A 7 -2.23 23.03 -9.79
C PRO A 7 -3.46 23.82 -10.26
N ASN A 8 -3.62 23.98 -11.57
CA ASN A 8 -4.82 24.60 -12.12
C ASN A 8 -6.05 23.71 -11.90
N TYR A 9 -7.21 24.32 -11.71
CA TYR A 9 -8.47 23.58 -11.61
C TYR A 9 -8.87 23.02 -12.99
N GLY A 10 -9.05 21.70 -13.08
CA GLY A 10 -9.48 21.00 -14.28
C GLY A 10 -10.59 20.00 -14.01
N ASN A 11 -10.83 19.10 -14.98
CA ASN A 11 -11.91 18.10 -14.91
C ASN A 11 -11.79 17.13 -13.71
N ASN A 12 -10.59 16.94 -13.18
CA ASN A 12 -10.32 16.08 -12.02
C ASN A 12 -10.09 16.90 -10.73
N GLY A 13 -10.42 18.20 -10.74
CA GLY A 13 -10.13 19.14 -9.65
C GLY A 13 -8.74 19.77 -9.76
N TYR A 14 -8.12 20.08 -8.61
CA TYR A 14 -6.77 20.61 -8.52
C TYR A 14 -5.75 19.48 -8.66
N VAL A 15 -5.28 19.23 -9.89
CA VAL A 15 -4.43 18.07 -10.19
C VAL A 15 -3.27 18.40 -11.13
N TYR A 16 -2.08 17.92 -10.80
CA TYR A 16 -1.00 17.73 -11.78
C TYR A 16 -1.14 16.35 -12.45
N THR A 17 -1.42 16.33 -13.75
CA THR A 17 -1.30 15.10 -14.55
C THR A 17 0.08 15.06 -15.17
N VAL A 18 0.87 14.07 -14.78
CA VAL A 18 2.29 13.99 -15.13
C VAL A 18 2.54 12.81 -16.05
N THR A 19 3.08 13.07 -17.23
CA THR A 19 3.37 12.08 -18.28
C THR A 19 4.87 11.86 -18.49
N THR A 20 5.72 12.72 -17.93
CA THR A 20 7.19 12.59 -18.04
C THR A 20 7.90 12.96 -16.75
N GLN A 21 9.13 12.47 -16.54
CA GLN A 21 9.96 12.85 -15.38
C GLN A 21 10.29 14.35 -15.38
N SER A 22 10.48 14.97 -16.56
CA SER A 22 10.77 16.41 -16.65
C SER A 22 9.64 17.28 -16.10
N GLU A 23 8.38 16.83 -16.20
CA GLU A 23 7.25 17.53 -15.58
C GLU A 23 7.27 17.42 -14.05
N LEU A 24 7.71 16.27 -13.50
CA LEU A 24 7.96 16.12 -12.07
C LEU A 24 9.11 17.01 -11.62
N ASP A 25 10.19 17.08 -12.39
CA ASP A 25 11.37 17.85 -12.02
C ASP A 25 11.01 19.33 -11.81
N MET A 26 10.15 19.90 -12.64
CA MET A 26 9.61 21.26 -12.45
C MET A 26 8.85 21.43 -11.14
N ILE A 27 8.04 20.42 -10.75
CA ILE A 27 7.34 20.42 -9.46
C ILE A 27 8.37 20.33 -8.32
N THR A 28 9.39 19.49 -8.44
CA THR A 28 10.37 19.24 -7.37
C THR A 28 11.33 20.40 -7.14
N THR A 29 11.53 21.27 -8.14
CA THR A 29 12.35 22.49 -8.02
C THR A 29 11.60 23.62 -7.34
N GLU A 30 10.28 23.67 -7.51
CA GLU A 30 9.46 24.79 -7.04
C GLU A 30 8.62 24.45 -5.80
N CYS A 31 8.35 23.18 -5.52
CA CYS A 31 7.30 22.79 -4.60
C CYS A 31 7.84 21.89 -3.49
N THR A 32 7.45 22.24 -2.26
CA THR A 32 7.60 21.35 -1.09
C THR A 32 6.25 20.82 -0.62
N THR A 33 5.16 21.48 -1.01
CA THR A 33 3.78 21.05 -0.74
C THR A 33 2.97 21.20 -2.01
N VAL A 34 2.30 20.13 -2.42
CA VAL A 34 1.30 20.15 -3.48
C VAL A 34 -0.06 20.27 -2.82
N ASN A 35 -0.69 21.43 -2.99
CA ASN A 35 -2.05 21.67 -2.54
C ASN A 35 -3.04 21.14 -3.59
N GLY A 36 -3.20 19.82 -3.61
CA GLY A 36 -4.00 19.12 -4.58
C GLY A 36 -3.49 17.69 -4.77
N SER A 37 -3.67 17.22 -5.99
CA SER A 37 -3.52 15.83 -6.38
C SER A 37 -2.41 15.67 -7.42
N ILE A 38 -1.80 14.49 -7.47
CA ILE A 38 -0.86 14.10 -8.52
C ILE A 38 -1.34 12.82 -9.20
N ILE A 39 -1.42 12.84 -10.52
CA ILE A 39 -1.75 11.68 -11.35
C ILE A 39 -0.54 11.28 -12.17
N ILE A 40 -0.18 10.00 -12.10
CA ILE A 40 0.73 9.40 -13.07
C ILE A 40 -0.08 9.14 -14.35
N GLY A 41 0.13 9.97 -15.37
CA GLY A 41 -0.60 9.91 -16.64
C GLY A 41 -0.33 8.63 -17.42
N ALA A 42 -1.27 8.25 -18.27
CA ALA A 42 -1.22 6.99 -19.03
C ALA A 42 -0.05 6.87 -20.03
N ASN A 43 0.74 7.91 -20.27
CA ASN A 43 1.91 7.82 -21.15
C ASN A 43 3.23 7.84 -20.39
N PHE A 44 3.19 7.86 -19.05
CA PHE A 44 4.39 7.83 -18.24
C PHE A 44 5.11 6.49 -18.39
N THR A 45 6.42 6.56 -18.64
CA THR A 45 7.31 5.40 -18.79
C THR A 45 8.57 5.61 -17.96
N GLY A 46 9.20 4.51 -17.55
CA GLY A 46 10.38 4.55 -16.69
C GLY A 46 10.05 4.66 -15.20
N THR A 47 11.01 5.17 -14.43
CA THR A 47 10.89 5.37 -12.98
C THR A 47 10.18 6.69 -12.69
N PHE A 48 9.22 6.68 -11.76
CA PHE A 48 8.60 7.89 -11.25
C PHE A 48 9.32 8.32 -9.97
N SER A 49 10.01 9.45 -9.97
CA SER A 49 10.68 9.99 -8.77
C SER A 49 10.21 11.41 -8.47
N LEU A 50 9.78 11.65 -7.23
CA LEU A 50 9.32 12.97 -6.76
C LEU A 50 10.04 13.39 -5.47
N PRO A 51 11.32 13.80 -5.56
CA PRO A 51 12.07 14.34 -4.43
C PRO A 51 11.55 15.72 -3.98
N ASN A 52 12.00 16.20 -2.81
CA ASN A 52 11.71 17.50 -2.21
C ASN A 52 10.24 17.80 -1.82
N VAL A 53 9.26 17.13 -2.43
CA VAL A 53 7.85 17.24 -2.07
C VAL A 53 7.58 16.47 -0.78
N ARG A 54 7.15 17.18 0.27
CA ARG A 54 6.90 16.62 1.60
C ARG A 54 5.43 16.41 1.91
N ASN A 55 4.53 17.09 1.21
CA ASN A 55 3.11 17.03 1.49
C ASN A 55 2.30 17.07 0.20
N ILE A 56 1.40 16.11 0.02
CA ILE A 56 0.35 16.10 -1.01
C ILE A 56 -0.98 16.08 -0.27
N THR A 57 -1.72 17.19 -0.34
CA THR A 57 -2.90 17.39 0.52
C THR A 57 -4.11 16.54 0.12
N SER A 58 -4.14 16.05 -1.12
CA SER A 58 -5.24 15.25 -1.67
C SER A 58 -4.73 13.88 -2.08
N GLN A 59 -4.85 13.49 -3.36
CA GLN A 59 -4.69 12.11 -3.79
C GLN A 59 -3.46 11.93 -4.68
N PHE A 60 -2.85 10.76 -4.60
CA PHE A 60 -1.81 10.28 -5.51
C PHE A 60 -2.30 8.99 -6.17
N TRP A 61 -2.43 8.98 -7.50
CA TRP A 61 -2.88 7.79 -8.22
C TRP A 61 -2.31 7.66 -9.62
N ALA A 62 -2.38 6.45 -10.18
CA ALA A 62 -2.03 6.20 -11.56
C ALA A 62 -3.28 6.17 -12.45
N GLU A 63 -3.21 6.80 -13.62
CA GLU A 63 -4.31 6.82 -14.58
C GLU A 63 -4.54 5.43 -15.20
N GLY A 64 -5.75 4.90 -15.00
CA GLY A 64 -6.15 3.57 -15.45
C GLY A 64 -6.84 3.47 -16.82
N ARG A 65 -6.92 4.54 -17.62
CA ARG A 65 -7.70 4.51 -18.88
C ARG A 65 -6.87 4.09 -20.10
N GLY A 66 -7.33 3.02 -20.75
CA GLY A 66 -6.93 2.61 -22.09
C GLY A 66 -7.14 1.11 -22.32
N ILE A 67 -7.97 0.74 -23.29
CA ILE A 67 -8.34 -0.64 -23.67
C ILE A 67 -7.16 -1.36 -24.38
N SER A 68 -5.93 -0.89 -24.21
CA SER A 68 -4.78 -1.50 -24.88
C SER A 68 -4.19 -2.63 -24.01
N PRO A 69 -3.99 -3.83 -24.56
CA PRO A 69 -3.35 -4.95 -23.86
C PRO A 69 -1.84 -4.74 -23.63
N SER A 70 -1.26 -3.65 -24.12
CA SER A 70 0.12 -3.27 -23.83
C SER A 70 0.22 -2.69 -22.41
N ILE A 71 0.52 -3.56 -21.45
CA ILE A 71 0.89 -3.20 -20.07
C ILE A 71 2.10 -2.26 -20.17
N SER A 72 1.89 -0.97 -19.95
CA SER A 72 2.99 -0.04 -19.74
C SER A 72 3.37 -0.14 -18.27
N THR A 73 4.50 -0.80 -18.01
CA THR A 73 5.05 -1.07 -16.69
C THR A 73 5.76 0.17 -16.18
N ILE A 74 5.13 0.89 -15.26
CA ILE A 74 5.84 1.80 -14.36
C ILE A 74 6.35 0.91 -13.23
N ALA A 75 7.57 0.43 -13.33
CA ALA A 75 8.08 -0.58 -12.40
C ALA A 75 8.36 -0.01 -10.98
N SER A 76 8.49 1.31 -10.85
CA SER A 76 8.88 1.94 -9.60
C SER A 76 8.34 3.35 -9.43
N VAL A 77 7.85 3.62 -8.23
CA VAL A 77 7.48 4.95 -7.73
C VAL A 77 8.29 5.23 -6.47
N ASP A 78 9.02 6.34 -6.46
CA ASP A 78 9.87 6.77 -5.35
C ASP A 78 9.53 8.20 -4.92
N LEU A 79 9.10 8.35 -3.66
CA LEU A 79 8.67 9.58 -3.01
C LEU A 79 9.53 9.80 -1.75
N PRO A 80 10.86 10.03 -1.90
CA PRO A 80 11.84 9.87 -0.82
C PRO A 80 11.69 10.89 0.31
N ASP A 81 11.06 12.03 0.04
CA ASP A 81 10.87 13.14 0.99
C ASP A 81 9.43 13.31 1.45
N LEU A 82 8.49 12.50 0.95
CA LEU A 82 7.07 12.64 1.25
C LEU A 82 6.81 12.26 2.72
N GLU A 83 6.20 13.16 3.47
CA GLU A 83 5.86 12.98 4.89
C GLU A 83 4.34 12.84 5.11
N PHE A 84 3.53 13.52 4.28
CA PHE A 84 2.07 13.56 4.40
C PHE A 84 1.41 13.33 3.04
N LEU A 85 0.42 12.44 3.03
CA LEU A 85 -0.40 12.16 1.85
C LEU A 85 -1.87 12.04 2.29
N GLY A 86 -2.80 12.56 1.49
CA GLY A 86 -4.21 12.25 1.67
C GLY A 86 -4.48 10.79 1.32
N ASP A 87 -4.67 10.47 0.04
CA ASP A 87 -4.91 9.08 -0.39
C ASP A 87 -3.88 8.59 -1.41
N LEU A 88 -3.53 7.32 -1.33
CA LEU A 88 -2.70 6.60 -2.29
C LEU A 88 -3.54 5.51 -2.98
N PHE A 89 -3.73 5.65 -4.30
CA PHE A 89 -4.44 4.66 -5.11
C PHE A 89 -3.58 4.17 -6.27
N LEU A 90 -2.98 3.00 -6.13
CA LEU A 90 -2.20 2.32 -7.14
C LEU A 90 -2.86 0.99 -7.54
N GLU A 91 -4.17 1.04 -7.77
CA GLU A 91 -5.03 -0.07 -8.26
C GLU A 91 -5.11 -0.09 -9.80
N SER A 92 -3.98 0.13 -10.47
CA SER A 92 -4.01 0.40 -11.91
C SER A 92 -3.69 -0.86 -12.72
N ARG A 93 -4.21 -0.94 -13.96
CA ARG A 93 -3.76 -1.94 -14.95
C ARG A 93 -2.26 -1.82 -15.29
N ARG A 94 -1.61 -0.73 -14.86
CA ARG A 94 -0.16 -0.59 -14.88
C ARG A 94 0.40 -1.18 -13.61
N ILE A 95 1.34 -2.09 -13.79
CA ILE A 95 1.93 -2.84 -12.69
C ILE A 95 2.99 -1.94 -12.02
N VAL A 96 2.60 -1.23 -10.95
CA VAL A 96 3.54 -0.59 -10.03
C VAL A 96 4.03 -1.65 -9.05
N THR A 97 5.15 -2.28 -9.38
CA THR A 97 5.68 -3.37 -8.54
C THR A 97 6.45 -2.85 -7.34
N ASN A 98 7.14 -1.72 -7.47
CA ASN A 98 7.96 -1.16 -6.39
C ASN A 98 7.45 0.23 -5.99
N PHE A 99 7.22 0.42 -4.70
CA PHE A 99 6.83 1.70 -4.14
C PHE A 99 7.67 2.04 -2.92
N SER A 100 8.19 3.25 -2.89
CA SER A 100 9.05 3.76 -1.83
C SER A 100 8.57 5.13 -1.40
N ALA A 101 8.18 5.25 -0.13
CA ALA A 101 7.94 6.53 0.54
C ALA A 101 8.44 6.42 1.99
N PRO A 102 9.76 6.27 2.20
CA PRO A 102 10.33 5.85 3.48
C PRO A 102 10.14 6.87 4.60
N LYS A 103 9.81 8.14 4.28
CA LYS A 103 9.53 9.21 5.26
C LYS A 103 8.04 9.48 5.46
N LEU A 104 7.15 8.76 4.76
CA LEU A 104 5.70 8.99 4.86
C LEU A 104 5.25 8.63 6.26
N LYS A 105 4.68 9.58 7.00
CA LYS A 105 4.24 9.40 8.39
C LYS A 105 2.76 9.12 8.48
N THR A 106 1.96 9.76 7.64
CA THR A 106 0.52 9.60 7.65
C THR A 106 -0.02 9.55 6.23
N ALA A 107 -0.90 8.59 5.99
CA ALA A 107 -1.77 8.52 4.83
C ALA A 107 -3.19 8.22 5.31
N ARG A 108 -4.22 8.68 4.62
CA ARG A 108 -5.61 8.30 4.96
C ARG A 108 -5.91 6.92 4.40
N LEU A 109 -5.89 6.77 3.08
CA LEU A 109 -6.10 5.49 2.41
C LEU A 109 -4.84 5.08 1.66
N VAL A 110 -4.44 3.82 1.80
CA VAL A 110 -3.35 3.22 1.04
C VAL A 110 -3.88 1.99 0.34
N THR A 111 -3.95 2.02 -0.98
CA THR A 111 -4.40 0.88 -1.77
C THR A 111 -3.46 0.64 -2.94
N MET A 112 -2.97 -0.59 -3.04
CA MET A 112 -1.97 -0.99 -4.03
C MET A 112 -2.23 -2.42 -4.51
N ASP A 113 -2.28 -2.59 -5.83
CA ASP A 113 -2.35 -3.90 -6.48
C ASP A 113 -1.02 -4.24 -7.18
N HIS A 114 -0.76 -5.54 -7.33
CA HIS A 114 0.44 -6.09 -7.94
C HIS A 114 1.77 -5.66 -7.27
N ALA A 115 1.73 -5.31 -5.98
CA ALA A 115 2.90 -4.94 -5.20
C ALA A 115 3.92 -6.09 -5.10
N GLN A 116 5.20 -5.77 -5.27
CA GLN A 116 6.34 -6.67 -5.02
C GLN A 116 7.22 -6.15 -3.87
N SER A 117 7.59 -4.87 -3.91
CA SER A 117 8.36 -4.23 -2.84
C SER A 117 7.69 -2.94 -2.40
N VAL A 118 7.38 -2.82 -1.11
CA VAL A 118 6.77 -1.62 -0.53
C VAL A 118 7.57 -1.15 0.66
N ASP A 119 8.09 0.07 0.59
CA ASP A 119 8.80 0.73 1.68
C ASP A 119 7.99 1.91 2.22
N LEU A 120 7.34 1.67 3.36
CA LEU A 120 6.54 2.62 4.13
C LEU A 120 7.03 2.61 5.58
N ARG A 121 8.34 2.45 5.79
CA ARG A 121 8.93 2.18 7.12
C ARG A 121 8.60 3.23 8.20
N SER A 122 8.34 4.47 7.82
CA SER A 122 7.98 5.57 8.75
C SER A 122 6.48 5.80 8.88
N LEU A 123 5.62 5.03 8.19
CA LEU A 123 4.18 5.23 8.23
C LEU A 123 3.68 4.90 9.63
N GLU A 124 3.16 5.88 10.37
CA GLU A 124 2.66 5.72 11.73
C GLU A 124 1.16 5.46 11.78
N GLY A 125 0.39 6.08 10.87
CA GLY A 125 -1.07 6.06 10.92
C GLY A 125 -1.73 6.00 9.54
N ALA A 126 -2.75 5.13 9.43
CA ALA A 126 -3.68 5.08 8.31
C ALA A 126 -5.14 4.89 8.74
N GLU A 127 -6.08 5.32 7.89
CA GLU A 127 -7.49 4.94 8.03
C GLU A 127 -7.68 3.52 7.52
N SER A 128 -7.20 3.21 6.31
CA SER A 128 -7.15 1.86 5.74
C SER A 128 -5.86 1.62 4.96
N LEU A 129 -5.38 0.38 5.01
CA LEU A 129 -4.22 -0.12 4.30
C LEU A 129 -4.62 -1.42 3.58
N ASP A 130 -4.53 -1.47 2.26
CA ASP A 130 -4.79 -2.66 1.43
C ASP A 130 -3.65 -2.82 0.41
N ILE A 131 -2.77 -3.79 0.66
CA ILE A 131 -1.58 -4.05 -0.16
C ILE A 131 -1.68 -5.49 -0.68
N VAL A 132 -1.84 -5.62 -2.01
CA VAL A 132 -2.02 -6.91 -2.68
C VAL A 132 -0.94 -7.08 -3.75
N GLY A 133 -0.36 -8.27 -3.83
CA GLY A 133 0.55 -8.62 -4.92
C GLY A 133 1.46 -9.79 -4.61
N ASN A 134 2.49 -9.96 -5.44
CA ASN A 134 3.52 -10.98 -5.23
C ASN A 134 4.67 -10.40 -4.37
N ILE A 135 4.35 -10.08 -3.12
CA ILE A 135 5.18 -9.30 -2.21
C ILE A 135 6.44 -10.07 -1.81
N THR A 136 7.62 -9.54 -2.09
CA THR A 136 8.90 -10.07 -1.60
C THR A 136 9.48 -9.24 -0.46
N SER A 137 9.07 -7.98 -0.34
CA SER A 137 9.52 -7.05 0.69
C SER A 137 8.41 -6.08 1.09
N LEU A 138 8.15 -5.95 2.39
CA LEU A 138 7.18 -5.00 2.95
C LEU A 138 7.73 -4.42 4.25
N GLN A 139 7.99 -3.11 4.26
CA GLN A 139 8.48 -2.40 5.45
C GLN A 139 7.39 -1.48 6.00
N LEU A 140 6.94 -1.77 7.21
CA LEU A 140 5.88 -1.06 7.94
C LEU A 140 6.29 -0.86 9.42
N ASP A 141 7.59 -0.69 9.67
CA ASP A 141 8.21 -0.76 11.00
C ASP A 141 7.57 0.18 12.03
N SER A 142 7.17 1.38 11.59
CA SER A 142 6.60 2.41 12.46
C SER A 142 5.07 2.41 12.52
N LEU A 143 4.39 1.47 11.85
CA LEU A 143 2.94 1.47 11.75
C LEU A 143 2.31 1.19 13.12
N LYS A 144 1.69 2.22 13.71
CA LYS A 144 1.05 2.16 15.03
C LYS A 144 -0.46 2.00 14.94
N HIS A 145 -1.10 2.73 14.02
CA HIS A 145 -2.55 2.83 13.99
C HIS A 145 -3.14 2.61 12.59
N VAL A 146 -4.05 1.63 12.45
CA VAL A 146 -4.88 1.45 11.25
C VAL A 146 -6.36 1.41 11.61
N ARG A 147 -7.08 2.51 11.46
CA ARG A 147 -8.39 2.66 12.12
C ARG A 147 -9.47 1.68 11.67
N GLN A 148 -9.57 1.39 10.37
CA GLN A 148 -10.66 0.60 9.80
C GLN A 148 -10.21 -0.79 9.36
N ARG A 149 -9.26 -0.87 8.43
CA ARG A 149 -8.86 -2.14 7.81
C ARG A 149 -7.39 -2.15 7.42
N CYS A 150 -6.69 -3.22 7.81
CA CYS A 150 -5.38 -3.60 7.30
C CYS A 150 -5.52 -4.93 6.55
N ARG A 151 -5.30 -4.93 5.24
CA ARG A 151 -5.26 -6.14 4.41
C ARG A 151 -3.91 -6.21 3.73
N ILE A 152 -3.19 -7.30 3.94
CA ILE A 152 -1.94 -7.58 3.25
C ILE A 152 -2.07 -8.95 2.61
N CYS A 153 -1.88 -9.01 1.30
CA CYS A 153 -2.11 -10.22 0.53
C CYS A 153 -0.95 -10.52 -0.40
N ASN A 154 -0.16 -11.54 -0.05
CA ASN A 154 0.96 -12.08 -0.83
C ASN A 154 0.49 -13.11 -1.86
N ILE A 155 -0.60 -12.80 -2.55
CA ILE A 155 -1.12 -13.58 -3.67
C ILE A 155 -1.71 -12.58 -4.65
N ASP A 156 -1.38 -12.73 -5.92
CA ASP A 156 -1.92 -11.86 -6.95
C ASP A 156 -3.46 -11.93 -6.96
N THR A 157 -4.13 -10.78 -7.06
CA THR A 157 -5.60 -10.63 -6.91
C THR A 157 -6.21 -11.09 -5.58
N CYS A 158 -5.36 -11.46 -4.61
CA CYS A 158 -5.76 -12.02 -3.32
C CYS A 158 -6.72 -13.23 -3.40
N ASN A 159 -6.57 -14.02 -4.46
CA ASN A 159 -7.36 -15.23 -4.67
C ASN A 159 -6.80 -16.37 -3.83
N GLN A 160 -7.51 -16.74 -2.77
CA GLN A 160 -7.11 -17.82 -1.84
C GLN A 160 -6.99 -19.21 -2.49
N MET A 161 -7.52 -19.39 -3.71
CA MET A 161 -7.36 -20.64 -4.47
C MET A 161 -5.98 -20.74 -5.15
N ILE A 162 -5.21 -19.65 -5.21
CA ILE A 162 -3.88 -19.61 -5.81
C ILE A 162 -2.83 -19.84 -4.72
N THR A 163 -1.88 -20.74 -4.96
CA THR A 163 -0.75 -20.93 -4.07
C THR A 163 0.20 -19.72 -4.17
N PRO A 164 0.63 -19.12 -3.04
CA PRO A 164 1.65 -18.08 -3.04
C PRO A 164 2.91 -18.56 -3.77
N THR A 165 3.43 -17.74 -4.70
CA THR A 165 4.68 -18.06 -5.42
C THR A 165 5.92 -17.48 -4.73
N THR A 166 5.71 -16.54 -3.81
CA THR A 166 6.74 -15.95 -2.97
C THR A 166 6.38 -16.16 -1.50
N SER A 167 7.34 -15.87 -0.63
CA SER A 167 7.12 -15.71 0.79
C SER A 167 7.82 -14.47 1.28
N PHE A 168 7.24 -13.78 2.26
CA PHE A 168 7.83 -12.58 2.83
C PHE A 168 7.72 -12.56 4.35
N ASP A 169 8.53 -11.71 4.96
CA ASP A 169 8.52 -11.43 6.39
C ASP A 169 7.56 -10.26 6.65
N LEU A 170 6.43 -10.54 7.31
CA LEU A 170 5.49 -9.55 7.79
C LEU A 170 5.82 -9.16 9.22
N SER A 171 6.63 -8.12 9.39
CA SER A 171 6.93 -7.53 10.69
C SER A 171 6.12 -6.25 10.91
N LEU A 172 5.41 -6.17 12.04
CA LEU A 172 4.61 -5.01 12.46
C LEU A 172 4.93 -4.65 13.93
N PRO A 173 6.18 -4.30 14.26
CA PRO A 173 6.67 -4.25 15.63
C PRO A 173 6.07 -3.10 16.45
N SER A 174 5.63 -2.03 15.79
CA SER A 174 5.05 -0.85 16.44
C SER A 174 3.52 -0.84 16.46
N LEU A 175 2.85 -1.89 15.94
CA LEU A 175 1.39 -1.86 15.76
C LEU A 175 0.65 -1.94 17.09
N GLU A 176 -0.01 -0.85 17.44
CA GLU A 176 -0.78 -0.70 18.68
C GLU A 176 -2.27 -0.95 18.46
N THR A 177 -2.82 -0.42 17.37
CA THR A 177 -4.26 -0.53 17.07
C THR A 177 -4.50 -0.78 15.59
N VAL A 178 -5.35 -1.74 15.26
CA VAL A 178 -5.98 -1.90 13.95
C VAL A 178 -7.50 -2.09 14.10
N GLY A 179 -8.30 -1.81 13.08
CA GLY A 179 -9.74 -2.11 13.08
C GLY A 179 -10.05 -3.57 12.73
N ARG A 180 -9.85 -3.94 11.46
CA ARG A 180 -9.91 -5.32 10.96
C ARG A 180 -8.60 -5.68 10.29
N ALA A 181 -8.02 -6.83 10.63
CA ALA A 181 -6.80 -7.30 10.00
C ALA A 181 -7.04 -8.57 9.19
N ASN A 182 -6.52 -8.61 7.96
CA ASN A 182 -6.60 -9.76 7.07
C ASN A 182 -5.27 -9.98 6.37
N PHE A 183 -4.58 -11.06 6.75
CA PHE A 183 -3.28 -11.43 6.20
C PHE A 183 -3.38 -12.75 5.47
N VAL A 184 -3.02 -12.75 4.19
CA VAL A 184 -3.12 -13.91 3.30
C VAL A 184 -1.82 -14.09 2.54
N GLY A 185 -1.30 -15.32 2.52
CA GLY A 185 -0.22 -15.70 1.60
C GLY A 185 0.90 -16.50 2.26
N GLY A 186 2.07 -16.49 1.61
CA GLY A 186 3.25 -17.24 2.04
C GLY A 186 4.00 -16.52 3.15
N LEU A 187 3.53 -16.64 4.40
CA LEU A 187 4.26 -16.10 5.54
C LEU A 187 5.37 -17.07 5.97
N LEU A 188 6.51 -16.54 6.43
CA LEU A 188 7.56 -17.37 7.03
C LEU A 188 7.03 -18.06 8.30
N ARG A 189 7.41 -19.34 8.51
CA ARG A 189 6.82 -20.23 9.54
C ARG A 189 6.83 -19.67 10.96
N ASN A 190 7.80 -18.82 11.31
CA ASN A 190 7.95 -18.27 12.65
C ASN A 190 6.93 -17.13 12.93
N GLN A 191 6.38 -16.49 11.89
CA GLN A 191 5.46 -15.35 12.03
C GLN A 191 3.98 -15.72 12.07
N GLN A 192 3.64 -16.95 11.69
CA GLN A 192 2.29 -17.48 11.89
C GLN A 192 1.92 -17.50 13.39
N LEU A 193 2.93 -17.66 14.26
CA LEU A 193 2.80 -17.59 15.72
C LEU A 193 2.77 -16.16 16.25
N GLU A 194 3.57 -15.23 15.72
CA GLU A 194 3.60 -13.83 16.15
C GLU A 194 2.32 -13.07 15.77
N CYS A 195 1.77 -13.29 14.56
CA CYS A 195 0.46 -12.76 14.18
C CYS A 195 -0.67 -13.28 15.08
N SER A 196 -0.52 -14.49 15.65
CA SER A 196 -1.46 -15.04 16.64
C SER A 196 -1.27 -14.46 18.06
N GLN A 197 -0.11 -13.87 18.37
CA GLN A 197 0.16 -13.22 19.66
C GLN A 197 -0.30 -11.76 19.71
N ILE A 198 -0.35 -11.06 18.56
CA ILE A 198 -1.04 -9.76 18.41
C ILE A 198 -2.51 -9.85 18.91
N VAL A 199 -3.08 -11.05 18.95
CA VAL A 199 -4.45 -11.35 19.40
C VAL A 199 -4.60 -11.47 20.92
N LYS A 200 -3.54 -11.82 21.66
CA LYS A 200 -3.67 -12.27 23.06
C LYS A 200 -3.58 -11.14 24.09
N HIS A 201 -2.95 -10.01 23.76
CA HIS A 201 -2.81 -8.89 24.68
C HIS A 201 -3.87 -7.80 24.42
N HIS A 202 -5.08 -8.05 24.93
CA HIS A 202 -5.97 -7.01 25.47
C HIS A 202 -6.53 -5.90 24.56
N TRP A 203 -7.11 -6.18 23.37
CA TRP A 203 -7.89 -5.15 22.66
C TRP A 203 -9.16 -5.70 21.96
N ARG A 204 -10.21 -4.87 21.88
CA ARG A 204 -11.54 -5.16 21.30
C ARG A 204 -11.48 -5.29 19.77
N TRP A 205 -11.33 -6.51 19.25
CA TRP A 205 -11.44 -6.80 17.82
C TRP A 205 -12.82 -7.28 17.44
N ASN A 206 -13.31 -6.90 16.26
CA ASN A 206 -14.53 -7.48 15.71
C ASN A 206 -14.25 -8.78 14.93
N GLU A 207 -13.21 -8.88 14.07
CA GLU A 207 -12.82 -10.16 13.42
C GLU A 207 -11.36 -10.11 12.92
N LEU A 208 -10.59 -11.19 13.12
CA LEU A 208 -9.24 -11.41 12.59
C LEU A 208 -9.23 -12.70 11.77
N PHE A 209 -8.73 -12.65 10.53
CA PHE A 209 -8.54 -13.82 9.67
C PHE A 209 -7.08 -13.91 9.22
N ILE A 210 -6.42 -15.00 9.56
CA ILE A 210 -5.07 -15.33 9.08
C ILE A 210 -5.20 -16.61 8.24
N VAL A 211 -4.86 -16.53 6.95
CA VAL A 211 -4.77 -17.70 6.08
C VAL A 211 -3.31 -17.85 5.64
N ALA A 212 -2.56 -18.68 6.37
CA ALA A 212 -1.20 -19.06 6.01
C ALA A 212 -1.23 -20.39 5.23
N ILE A 213 -0.87 -20.35 3.95
CA ILE A 213 -0.80 -21.55 3.10
C ILE A 213 0.64 -22.05 3.09
N GLY A 214 0.97 -22.94 4.03
CA GLY A 214 2.25 -23.65 4.07
C GLY A 214 2.09 -25.12 3.68
N HIS A 215 3.12 -25.73 3.09
CA HIS A 215 3.14 -27.16 2.76
C HIS A 215 3.00 -28.02 4.04
N ILE A 216 1.78 -28.43 4.37
CA ILE A 216 1.47 -29.35 5.46
C ILE A 216 1.71 -30.78 4.93
N ARG A 217 2.84 -31.40 5.32
CA ARG A 217 2.82 -32.86 5.47
C ARG A 217 1.91 -33.14 6.66
N LYS A 218 0.82 -33.87 6.38
CA LYS A 218 -0.25 -34.29 7.29
C LYS A 218 0.16 -34.27 8.77
N HIS A 219 -0.35 -33.29 9.52
CA HIS A 219 -0.92 -33.48 10.84
C HIS A 219 -1.78 -32.25 11.19
N ASN A 220 -3.07 -32.51 11.39
CA ASN A 220 -4.14 -31.65 11.91
C ASN A 220 -4.41 -30.30 11.21
N GLN A 221 -5.46 -30.31 10.39
CA GLN A 221 -6.17 -29.12 9.90
C GLN A 221 -6.82 -28.39 11.09
N TYR A 222 -6.49 -27.11 11.30
CA TYR A 222 -7.37 -26.18 12.00
C TYR A 222 -8.11 -25.36 10.93
N PHE A 223 -9.35 -25.76 10.65
CA PHE A 223 -10.34 -24.92 9.97
C PHE A 223 -10.92 -23.94 11.00
N LEU A 224 -10.92 -22.64 10.70
CA LEU A 224 -11.77 -21.67 11.39
C LEU A 224 -12.51 -20.82 10.37
N SER A 225 -13.79 -21.14 10.19
CA SER A 225 -14.88 -20.27 9.70
C SER A 225 -16.21 -21.08 9.77
N PRO A 226 -17.40 -20.46 9.93
CA PRO A 226 -17.75 -19.18 10.55
C PRO A 226 -18.70 -19.36 11.75
N VAL A 227 -18.79 -18.33 12.60
CA VAL A 227 -19.92 -18.15 13.52
C VAL A 227 -21.05 -17.53 12.71
N GLU A 228 -22.13 -18.29 12.46
CA GLU A 228 -23.42 -17.74 12.02
C GLU A 228 -24.21 -17.21 13.24
N LEU A 229 -24.82 -16.04 13.04
CA LEU A 229 -25.72 -15.32 13.95
C LEU A 229 -27.19 -15.77 13.78
N SER A 230 -28.00 -15.50 14.82
CA SER A 230 -29.48 -15.59 14.96
C SER A 230 -30.07 -16.99 15.20
N GLU A 231 -31.01 -17.21 16.13
CA GLU A 231 -32.03 -16.34 16.73
C GLU A 231 -31.88 -16.07 18.24
#